data_AF-A0A4R3H8S2-F1
#
_entry.id   AF-A0A4R3H8S2-F1
#
_cell.length_a   1.000
_cell.length_b   1.000
_cell.length_c   1.000
_cell.angle_alpha   90.00
_cell.angle_beta   90.00
_cell.angle_gamma   90.00
#
_symmetry.space_group_name_H-M   'P 1'
#
loop_
_entity.id
_entity.type
_entity.pdbx_description
1 polymer ?
#
loop_
_entity_poly.entity_id
_entity_poly.type
_entity_poly.pdbx_seq_one_letter_code
_entity_poly.pdbx_strand_id
1 'polypeptide(L)'
;MRAPLLALLASLAAGPVLAQATKPPAETPTPVSPVTVMPPTQKPKVVATWPANGQSVAPGVLVLKVVFDQQMTPRDFDYGLGTGGDKLNCLKTPRLLNDNKTFVLLCTTLPGKTYAVALNPDASGGRAFTNVAENRAEPGALTFTTETGEPVTKLRDAIKAAGLGDLDMPVEEAPDPSQSGAKTAP
;
A
#
# COMPACT_ATOMS: atom_id res chain seq x y z
N MET A 1 -16.05 -2.27 118.59
CA MET A 1 -16.63 -3.62 118.78
C MET A 1 -16.38 -4.45 117.52
N ARG A 2 -15.84 -5.68 117.69
CA ARG A 2 -15.83 -6.83 116.77
C ARG A 2 -15.17 -6.70 115.38
N ALA A 3 -13.86 -6.99 115.38
CA ALA A 3 -13.10 -8.05 114.67
C ALA A 3 -13.64 -8.73 113.36
N PRO A 4 -12.71 -9.28 112.53
CA PRO A 4 -12.73 -9.33 111.05
C PRO A 4 -12.87 -10.74 110.45
N LEU A 5 -12.83 -10.87 109.11
CA LEU A 5 -12.45 -12.11 108.35
C LEU A 5 -12.08 -11.65 106.91
N LEU A 6 -10.83 -11.70 106.43
CA LEU A 6 -10.10 -12.85 105.83
C LEU A 6 -11.02 -13.77 105.01
N ALA A 7 -10.74 -14.22 103.79
CA ALA A 7 -9.75 -14.02 102.72
C ALA A 7 -10.17 -14.99 101.57
N LEU A 8 -9.74 -14.74 100.32
CA LEU A 8 -9.33 -15.72 99.26
C LEU A 8 -9.49 -15.03 97.89
N LEU A 9 -8.42 -14.61 97.20
CA LEU A 9 -7.43 -15.35 96.38
C LEU A 9 -7.98 -16.07 95.13
N ALA A 10 -7.36 -15.68 94.00
CA ALA A 10 -7.24 -16.37 92.70
C ALA A 10 -8.51 -16.39 91.82
N SER A 11 -8.47 -16.05 90.52
CA SER A 11 -7.46 -16.43 89.54
C SER A 11 -7.56 -15.54 88.30
N LEU A 12 -6.43 -14.99 87.83
CA LEU A 12 -6.29 -14.52 86.46
C LEU A 12 -6.29 -15.73 85.53
N ALA A 13 -7.28 -15.85 84.64
CA ALA A 13 -7.22 -16.73 83.49
C ALA A 13 -7.00 -15.86 82.24
N ALA A 14 -5.75 -15.47 82.01
CA ALA A 14 -5.31 -15.00 80.71
C ALA A 14 -5.20 -16.22 79.79
N GLY A 15 -6.26 -16.55 79.07
CA GLY A 15 -6.19 -17.51 77.97
C GLY A 15 -5.33 -16.96 76.84
N PRO A 16 -4.49 -17.76 76.18
CA PRO A 16 -3.80 -17.30 74.99
C PRO A 16 -4.87 -17.14 73.90
N VAL A 17 -5.13 -15.91 73.49
CA VAL A 17 -5.79 -15.68 72.20
C VAL A 17 -4.80 -16.17 71.15
N LEU A 18 -5.06 -17.35 70.60
CA LEU A 18 -4.47 -17.77 69.34
C LEU A 18 -4.95 -16.75 68.30
N ALA A 19 -4.11 -15.74 68.04
CA ALA A 19 -4.25 -14.90 66.88
C ALA A 19 -4.10 -15.80 65.66
N GLN A 20 -5.23 -16.25 65.11
CA GLN A 20 -5.26 -16.77 63.76
C GLN A 20 -4.89 -15.60 62.86
N ALA A 21 -3.60 -15.49 62.52
CA ALA A 21 -3.15 -14.66 61.42
C ALA A 21 -3.81 -15.24 60.16
N THR A 22 -4.99 -14.72 59.83
CA THR A 22 -5.59 -14.89 58.51
C THR A 22 -4.58 -14.33 57.52
N LYS A 23 -3.86 -15.23 56.85
CA LYS A 23 -3.04 -14.91 55.69
C LYS A 23 -3.92 -14.07 54.76
N PRO A 24 -3.51 -12.84 54.38
CA PRO A 24 -4.24 -12.07 53.39
C PRO A 24 -4.50 -12.96 52.19
N PRO A 25 -5.72 -12.99 51.62
CA PRO A 25 -5.97 -13.69 50.38
C PRO A 25 -4.90 -13.25 49.38
N ALA A 26 -4.18 -14.21 48.81
CA ALA A 26 -3.23 -13.90 47.74
C ALA A 26 -4.04 -13.23 46.63
N GLU A 27 -3.77 -11.96 46.36
CA GLU A 27 -4.33 -11.26 45.21
C GLU A 27 -3.90 -12.03 43.97
N THR A 28 -4.83 -12.77 43.36
CA THR A 28 -4.62 -13.34 42.04
C THR A 28 -4.32 -12.19 41.09
N PRO A 29 -3.13 -12.15 40.45
CA PRO A 29 -2.81 -11.11 39.48
C PRO A 29 -3.90 -11.09 38.42
N THR A 30 -4.51 -9.93 38.19
CA THR A 30 -5.51 -9.76 37.13
C THR A 30 -4.82 -10.05 35.80
N PRO A 31 -5.27 -11.05 35.02
CA PRO A 31 -4.67 -11.35 33.73
C PRO A 31 -4.97 -10.20 32.78
N VAL A 32 -3.97 -9.35 32.53
CA VAL A 32 -4.01 -8.36 31.46
C VAL A 32 -3.51 -9.03 30.18
N SER A 33 -4.32 -9.02 29.14
CA SER A 33 -3.90 -9.49 27.82
C SER A 33 -2.73 -8.66 27.32
N PRO A 34 -1.65 -9.27 26.81
CA PRO A 34 -0.53 -8.52 26.27
C PRO A 34 -0.98 -7.65 25.10
N VAL A 35 -0.69 -6.35 25.17
CA VAL A 35 -0.86 -5.43 24.04
C VAL A 35 0.30 -5.65 23.08
N THR A 36 0.02 -6.23 21.91
CA THR A 36 1.00 -6.35 20.84
C THR A 36 1.19 -4.99 20.17
N VAL A 37 2.33 -4.36 20.39
CA VAL A 37 2.74 -3.16 19.66
C VAL A 37 3.36 -3.60 18.33
N MET A 38 2.67 -3.36 17.23
CA MET A 38 3.22 -3.63 15.89
C MET A 38 4.13 -2.45 15.47
N PRO A 39 5.37 -2.71 15.01
CA PRO A 39 6.23 -1.66 14.49
C PRO A 39 5.53 -0.88 13.37
N PRO A 40 5.75 0.44 13.24
CA PRO A 40 5.20 1.21 12.13
C PRO A 40 5.62 0.60 10.79
N THR A 41 4.64 0.21 9.99
CA THR A 41 4.87 -0.32 8.65
C THR A 41 5.20 0.83 7.70
N GLN A 42 6.20 0.68 6.84
CA GLN A 42 6.65 1.76 5.96
C GLN A 42 5.66 2.00 4.82
N LYS A 43 5.45 3.27 4.46
CA LYS A 43 4.63 3.63 3.29
C LYS A 43 5.40 3.31 2.00
N PRO A 44 4.74 2.73 0.97
CA PRO A 44 5.38 2.54 -0.33
C PRO A 44 5.67 3.88 -0.99
N LYS A 45 6.78 3.94 -1.72
CA LYS A 45 7.26 5.13 -2.42
C LYS A 45 7.44 4.83 -3.91
N VAL A 46 7.16 5.82 -4.74
CA VAL A 46 7.49 5.74 -6.16
C VAL A 46 8.99 5.89 -6.32
N VAL A 47 9.63 4.90 -6.94
CA VAL A 47 11.08 4.89 -7.19
C VAL A 47 11.42 5.15 -8.66
N ALA A 48 10.49 4.91 -9.57
CA ALA A 48 10.64 5.24 -10.97
C ALA A 48 9.28 5.45 -11.64
N THR A 49 9.26 6.32 -12.65
CA THR A 49 8.13 6.45 -13.57
C THR A 49 8.62 6.39 -15.01
N TRP A 50 7.73 6.02 -15.91
CA TRP A 50 7.90 6.32 -17.32
C TRP A 50 6.60 6.95 -17.86
N PRO A 51 6.66 8.12 -18.50
CA PRO A 51 7.83 9.01 -18.61
C PRO A 51 8.41 9.42 -17.25
N ALA A 52 9.71 9.72 -17.21
CA ALA A 52 10.35 10.30 -16.04
C ALA A 52 9.91 11.76 -15.86
N ASN A 53 10.05 12.30 -14.64
CA ASN A 53 9.65 13.68 -14.38
C ASN A 53 10.49 14.68 -15.18
N GLY A 54 9.81 15.59 -15.88
CA GLY A 54 10.40 16.55 -16.82
C GLY A 54 10.83 15.96 -18.16
N GLN A 55 10.60 14.67 -18.41
CA GLN A 55 11.01 14.04 -19.67
C GLN A 55 10.17 14.55 -20.86
N SER A 56 10.79 14.65 -22.03
CA SER A 56 10.09 14.80 -23.30
C SER A 56 10.01 13.46 -24.03
N VAL A 57 8.84 13.13 -24.58
CA VAL A 57 8.58 11.84 -25.26
C VAL A 57 7.81 12.05 -26.57
N ALA A 58 7.83 11.06 -27.46
CA ALA A 58 6.99 11.07 -28.64
C ALA A 58 5.49 11.08 -28.27
N PRO A 59 4.63 11.78 -29.04
CA PRO A 59 3.19 11.78 -28.80
C PRO A 59 2.52 10.46 -29.20
N GLY A 60 1.22 10.31 -28.94
CA GLY A 60 0.42 9.14 -29.33
C GLY A 60 0.15 8.16 -28.20
N VAL A 61 0.19 6.86 -28.50
CA VAL A 61 -0.01 5.77 -27.53
C VAL A 61 1.11 5.78 -26.50
N LEU A 62 0.75 5.83 -25.22
CA LEU A 62 1.67 5.92 -24.09
C LEU A 62 1.33 4.84 -23.06
N VAL A 63 2.34 4.16 -22.51
CA VAL A 63 2.17 3.31 -21.33
C VAL A 63 2.72 4.04 -20.11
N LEU A 64 1.87 4.68 -19.30
CA LEU A 64 2.33 5.28 -18.05
C LEU A 64 2.76 4.15 -17.09
N LYS A 65 4.05 4.13 -16.73
CA LYS A 65 4.63 3.17 -15.80
C LYS A 65 4.90 3.86 -14.46
N VAL A 66 4.54 3.21 -13.37
CA VAL A 66 4.84 3.65 -11.99
C VAL A 66 5.40 2.46 -11.22
N VAL A 67 6.63 2.60 -10.72
CA VAL A 67 7.34 1.54 -9.98
C VAL A 67 7.43 1.95 -8.52
N PHE A 68 6.99 1.06 -7.64
CA PHE A 68 7.11 1.24 -6.19
C PHE A 68 8.31 0.47 -5.61
N ASP A 69 8.80 0.90 -4.45
CA ASP A 69 9.86 0.19 -3.71
C ASP A 69 9.37 -1.13 -3.07
N GLN A 70 8.07 -1.25 -2.85
CA GLN A 70 7.42 -2.33 -2.11
C GLN A 70 6.40 -3.10 -2.95
N GLN A 71 6.00 -4.27 -2.46
CA GLN A 71 4.95 -5.08 -3.05
C GLN A 71 3.57 -4.43 -2.86
N MET A 72 2.82 -4.30 -3.95
CA MET A 72 1.58 -3.55 -4.05
C MET A 72 0.36 -4.45 -4.21
N THR A 73 -0.83 -3.93 -3.88
CA THR A 73 -2.09 -4.63 -4.13
C THR A 73 -2.67 -4.23 -5.49
N PRO A 74 -3.27 -5.14 -6.27
CA PRO A 74 -3.72 -4.83 -7.63
C PRO A 74 -5.03 -4.05 -7.70
N ARG A 75 -5.80 -3.95 -6.60
CA ARG A 75 -7.19 -3.48 -6.63
C ARG A 75 -7.36 -2.02 -6.23
N ASP A 76 -6.41 -1.48 -5.48
CA ASP A 76 -6.46 -0.11 -4.99
C ASP A 76 -5.45 0.77 -5.73
N PHE A 77 -5.97 1.83 -6.33
CA PHE A 77 -5.20 2.81 -7.07
C PHE A 77 -6.00 4.11 -7.13
N ASP A 78 -5.29 5.22 -7.16
CA ASP A 78 -5.86 6.54 -7.38
C ASP A 78 -4.84 7.43 -8.11
N TYR A 79 -5.29 8.00 -9.23
CA TYR A 79 -4.50 8.93 -10.01
C TYR A 79 -5.44 9.95 -10.65
N GLY A 80 -4.93 11.15 -10.86
CA GLY A 80 -5.73 12.26 -11.35
C GLY A 80 -4.89 13.29 -12.08
N LEU A 81 -5.54 14.42 -12.34
CA LEU A 81 -4.87 15.59 -12.91
C LEU A 81 -3.87 16.15 -11.89
N GLY A 82 -2.61 16.27 -12.30
CA GLY A 82 -1.58 16.99 -11.55
C GLY A 82 -1.63 18.50 -11.82
N THR A 83 -0.76 19.25 -11.14
CA THR A 83 -0.66 20.70 -11.33
C THR A 83 0.20 21.06 -12.54
N GLY A 84 -0.19 22.10 -13.29
CA GLY A 84 0.68 22.71 -14.31
C GLY A 84 0.75 21.98 -15.65
N GLY A 85 -0.22 21.12 -15.97
CA GLY A 85 -0.29 20.46 -17.28
C GLY A 85 -1.70 19.97 -17.60
N ASP A 86 -1.85 19.40 -18.80
CA ASP A 86 -3.10 18.83 -19.29
C ASP A 86 -3.39 17.48 -18.62
N LYS A 87 -4.68 17.11 -18.59
CA LYS A 87 -5.12 15.79 -18.12
C LYS A 87 -4.69 14.71 -19.10
N LEU A 88 -4.02 13.69 -18.58
CA LEU A 88 -3.67 12.51 -19.36
C LEU A 88 -4.90 11.62 -19.60
N ASN A 89 -5.13 11.22 -20.85
CA ASN A 89 -6.26 10.38 -21.22
C ASN A 89 -5.89 8.90 -21.12
N CYS A 90 -6.24 8.25 -20.01
CA CYS A 90 -5.89 6.86 -19.71
C CYS A 90 -7.12 5.95 -19.58
N LEU A 91 -6.92 4.65 -19.81
CA LEU A 91 -7.85 3.62 -19.37
C LEU A 91 -8.06 3.68 -17.86
N LYS A 92 -9.27 3.33 -17.41
CA LYS A 92 -9.68 3.48 -16.01
C LYS A 92 -8.89 2.64 -15.01
N THR A 93 -8.39 1.47 -15.43
CA THR A 93 -7.82 0.47 -14.53
C THR A 93 -6.36 0.21 -14.89
N PRO A 94 -5.40 0.54 -14.01
CA PRO A 94 -4.02 0.13 -14.15
C PRO A 94 -3.90 -1.39 -13.96
N ARG A 95 -2.88 -1.96 -14.58
CA ARG A 95 -2.48 -3.35 -14.36
C ARG A 95 -1.25 -3.36 -13.47
N LEU A 96 -1.28 -4.17 -12.40
CA LEU A 96 -0.09 -4.55 -11.64
C LEU A 96 0.66 -5.65 -12.42
N LEU A 97 1.95 -5.47 -12.64
CA LEU A 97 2.81 -6.42 -13.34
C LEU A 97 3.26 -7.56 -12.43
N ASN A 98 3.92 -8.56 -13.02
CA ASN A 98 4.31 -9.80 -12.35
C ASN A 98 5.37 -9.59 -11.24
N ASP A 99 6.09 -8.47 -11.27
CA ASP A 99 6.99 -8.08 -10.18
C ASP A 99 6.26 -7.66 -8.90
N ASN A 100 4.93 -7.49 -8.98
CA ASN A 100 4.02 -7.02 -7.94
C ASN A 100 4.38 -5.63 -7.38
N LYS A 101 5.19 -4.84 -8.10
CA LYS A 101 5.61 -3.48 -7.72
C LYS A 101 5.29 -2.43 -8.77
N THR A 102 5.15 -2.85 -10.02
CA THR A 102 5.00 -1.95 -11.16
C THR A 102 3.55 -1.90 -11.63
N PHE A 103 2.99 -0.70 -11.67
CA PHE A 103 1.71 -0.45 -12.33
C PHE A 103 1.93 0.13 -13.73
N VAL A 104 1.10 -0.31 -14.67
CA VAL A 104 1.04 0.23 -16.03
C VAL A 104 -0.36 0.66 -16.39
N LEU A 105 -0.48 1.82 -17.04
CA LEU A 105 -1.73 2.36 -17.57
C LEU A 105 -1.54 2.67 -19.05
N LEU A 106 -2.48 2.20 -19.87
CA LEU A 106 -2.54 2.60 -21.27
C LEU A 106 -3.21 3.97 -21.39
N CYS A 107 -2.51 4.90 -22.02
CA CYS A 107 -2.91 6.29 -22.19
C CYS A 107 -2.68 6.77 -23.62
N THR A 108 -3.20 7.95 -23.93
CA THR A 108 -3.01 8.66 -25.20
C THR A 108 -2.60 10.10 -24.93
N THR A 109 -1.72 10.61 -25.80
CA THR A 109 -1.18 11.96 -25.75
C THR A 109 -1.23 12.63 -27.11
N LEU A 110 -1.36 13.96 -27.11
CA LEU A 110 -1.33 14.80 -28.30
C LEU A 110 0.07 15.41 -28.48
N PRO A 111 0.47 15.77 -29.71
CA PRO A 111 1.75 16.44 -29.98
C PRO A 111 1.87 17.81 -29.31
N GLY A 112 3.07 18.15 -28.84
CA GLY A 112 3.42 19.48 -28.32
C GLY A 112 2.70 19.88 -27.03
N LYS A 113 2.34 18.91 -26.19
CA LYS A 113 1.59 19.13 -24.94
C LYS A 113 2.46 18.91 -23.71
N THR A 114 2.03 19.49 -22.60
CA THR A 114 2.56 19.19 -21.27
C THR A 114 1.47 18.48 -20.49
N TYR A 115 1.77 17.31 -19.93
CA TYR A 115 0.84 16.52 -19.13
C TYR A 115 1.27 16.52 -17.68
N ALA A 116 0.28 16.57 -16.77
CA ALA A 116 0.52 16.46 -15.34
C ALA A 116 -0.35 15.37 -14.73
N VAL A 117 0.26 14.47 -13.96
CA VAL A 117 -0.38 13.35 -13.28
C VAL A 117 -0.12 13.48 -11.80
N ALA A 118 -1.18 13.44 -11.00
CA ALA A 118 -1.10 13.24 -9.56
C ALA A 118 -1.36 11.77 -9.25
N LEU A 119 -0.54 11.19 -8.37
CA LEU A 119 -0.71 9.86 -7.79
C LEU A 119 -1.19 10.04 -6.36
N ASN A 120 -2.27 9.35 -5.99
CA ASN A 120 -2.91 9.49 -4.69
C ASN A 120 -3.25 10.96 -4.32
N PRO A 121 -3.88 11.76 -5.20
CA PRO A 121 -4.15 13.19 -4.98
C PRO A 121 -4.97 13.49 -3.72
N ASP A 122 -5.92 12.62 -3.35
CA ASP A 122 -6.73 12.84 -2.15
C ASP A 122 -5.92 12.52 -0.88
N ALA A 123 -6.07 13.28 0.21
CA ALA A 123 -5.20 13.11 1.38
C ALA A 123 -5.68 12.03 2.39
N SER A 124 -6.98 11.69 2.40
CA SER A 124 -7.57 10.82 3.43
C SER A 124 -8.78 10.02 2.95
N GLY A 125 -8.82 8.72 3.28
CA GLY A 125 -10.03 7.88 3.28
C GLY A 125 -10.54 7.37 1.93
N GLY A 126 -9.95 7.81 0.81
CA GLY A 126 -10.27 7.33 -0.54
C GLY A 126 -9.41 6.15 -0.98
N ARG A 127 -9.71 5.65 -2.19
CA ARG A 127 -8.84 4.70 -2.89
C ARG A 127 -7.44 5.28 -3.05
N ALA A 128 -6.45 4.39 -3.13
CA ALA A 128 -5.05 4.80 -3.30
C ALA A 128 -4.19 3.62 -3.72
N PHE A 129 -3.04 3.87 -4.31
CA PHE A 129 -2.00 2.86 -4.38
C PHE A 129 -1.59 2.44 -2.96
N THR A 130 -1.75 1.16 -2.63
CA THR A 130 -1.43 0.57 -1.33
C THR A 130 -0.48 -0.62 -1.45
N ASN A 131 0.38 -0.80 -0.46
CA ASN A 131 1.18 -2.01 -0.34
C ASN A 131 0.33 -3.18 0.20
N VAL A 132 0.88 -4.40 0.18
CA VAL A 132 0.23 -5.60 0.73
C VAL A 132 -0.06 -5.54 2.24
N ALA A 133 0.52 -4.56 2.95
CA ALA A 133 0.26 -4.28 4.36
C ALA A 133 -0.76 -3.14 4.56
N GLU A 134 -1.50 -2.79 3.50
CA GLU A 134 -2.55 -1.76 3.48
C GLU A 134 -2.05 -0.33 3.74
N ASN A 135 -0.73 -0.11 3.66
CA ASN A 135 -0.18 1.24 3.73
C ASN A 135 -0.38 1.97 2.42
N ARG A 136 -0.99 3.16 2.53
CA ARG A 136 -1.12 4.13 1.44
C ARG A 136 0.24 4.67 1.02
N ALA A 137 0.51 4.68 -0.30
CA ALA A 137 1.66 5.39 -0.85
C ALA A 137 1.54 6.89 -0.63
N GLU A 138 2.67 7.57 -0.42
CA GLU A 138 2.69 9.03 -0.34
C GLU A 138 2.16 9.66 -1.64
N PRO A 139 1.44 10.80 -1.58
CA PRO A 139 1.06 11.52 -2.78
C PRO A 139 2.28 11.85 -3.64
N GLY A 140 2.17 11.60 -4.94
CA GLY A 140 3.21 11.84 -5.91
C GLY A 140 2.70 12.71 -7.04
N ALA A 141 3.60 13.38 -7.76
CA ALA A 141 3.27 14.11 -8.96
C ALA A 141 4.33 13.88 -10.04
N LEU A 142 3.88 13.82 -11.28
CA LEU A 142 4.70 13.68 -12.47
C LEU A 142 4.24 14.69 -13.52
N THR A 143 5.18 15.41 -14.10
CA THR A 143 4.96 16.24 -15.29
C THR A 143 5.88 15.79 -16.41
N PHE A 144 5.40 15.72 -17.63
CA PHE A 144 6.21 15.41 -18.81
C PHE A 144 5.66 16.15 -20.04
N THR A 145 6.47 16.26 -21.08
CA THR A 145 6.07 16.91 -22.34
C THR A 145 6.06 15.93 -23.49
N THR A 146 5.29 16.25 -24.53
CA THR A 146 5.31 15.53 -25.80
C THR A 146 5.94 16.39 -26.89
N GLU A 147 6.74 15.73 -27.72
CA GLU A 147 7.30 16.31 -28.92
C GLU A 147 6.20 16.59 -29.97
N THR A 148 6.56 17.35 -31.01
CA THR A 148 5.67 17.61 -32.17
C THR A 148 5.90 16.64 -33.33
N GLY A 149 6.70 15.59 -33.12
CA GLY A 149 7.08 14.60 -34.12
C GLY A 149 5.99 13.55 -34.41
N GLU A 150 6.37 12.49 -35.10
CA GLU A 150 5.47 11.41 -35.49
C GLU A 150 4.91 10.68 -34.26
N PRO A 151 3.57 10.50 -34.15
CA PRO A 151 2.98 9.80 -33.02
C PRO A 151 3.28 8.30 -33.01
N VAL A 152 3.50 7.76 -31.82
CA VAL A 152 3.47 6.31 -31.58
C VAL A 152 2.02 5.83 -31.77
N THR A 153 1.81 4.93 -32.72
CA THR A 153 0.47 4.41 -33.07
C THR A 153 0.24 2.97 -32.63
N LYS A 154 1.31 2.22 -32.33
CA LYS A 154 1.24 0.81 -31.96
C LYS A 154 1.53 0.61 -30.48
N LEU A 155 0.71 -0.23 -29.83
CA LEU A 155 0.90 -0.59 -28.42
C LEU A 155 2.28 -1.20 -28.16
N ARG A 156 2.76 -2.06 -29.07
CA ARG A 156 4.08 -2.71 -28.96
C ARG A 156 5.23 -1.71 -28.86
N ASP A 157 5.17 -0.62 -29.63
CA ASP A 157 6.19 0.43 -29.60
C ASP A 157 6.12 1.24 -28.31
N ALA A 158 4.90 1.50 -27.79
CA ALA A 158 4.71 2.16 -26.51
C ALA A 158 5.23 1.32 -25.32
N ILE A 159 5.00 0.01 -25.34
CA ILE A 159 5.53 -0.96 -24.36
C ILE A 159 7.07 -0.95 -24.38
N LYS A 160 7.65 -1.03 -25.58
CA LYS A 160 9.11 -0.97 -25.77
C LYS A 160 9.69 0.36 -25.28
N ALA A 161 9.04 1.48 -25.57
CA ALA A 161 9.48 2.80 -25.13
C ALA A 161 9.46 2.93 -23.60
N ALA A 162 8.48 2.31 -22.94
CA ALA A 162 8.42 2.20 -21.48
C ALA A 162 9.44 1.22 -20.87
N GLY A 163 10.26 0.56 -21.70
CA GLY A 163 11.24 -0.43 -21.26
C GLY A 163 10.61 -1.67 -20.64
N LEU A 164 9.38 -2.01 -21.05
CA LEU A 164 8.69 -3.23 -20.65
C LEU A 164 9.07 -4.36 -21.62
N GLY A 165 9.41 -5.53 -21.07
CA GLY A 165 9.86 -6.71 -21.84
C GLY A 165 8.75 -7.74 -22.09
N ASP A 166 9.10 -8.85 -22.75
CA ASP A 166 8.14 -9.91 -23.13
C ASP A 166 7.51 -10.64 -21.92
N LEU A 167 8.15 -10.59 -20.75
CA LEU A 167 7.65 -11.21 -19.50
C LEU A 167 6.44 -10.48 -18.90
N ASP A 168 6.08 -9.33 -19.44
CA ASP A 168 4.95 -8.51 -19.01
C ASP A 168 3.73 -8.61 -19.96
N MET A 169 3.77 -9.41 -21.03
CA MET A 169 2.64 -9.54 -21.97
C MET A 169 1.82 -10.82 -21.76
N PRO A 170 0.48 -10.68 -21.76
CA PRO A 170 -0.36 -11.58 -22.54
C PRO A 170 -1.21 -10.72 -23.46
N VAL A 171 -0.61 -10.25 -24.56
CA VAL A 171 -1.40 -9.79 -25.69
C VAL A 171 -1.26 -10.88 -26.73
N GLU A 172 -2.26 -11.76 -26.79
CA GLU A 172 -2.42 -12.70 -27.89
C GLU A 172 -2.50 -11.87 -29.17
N GLU A 173 -1.39 -11.79 -29.88
CA GLU A 173 -1.27 -11.06 -31.14
C GLU A 173 -2.21 -11.78 -32.13
N ALA A 174 -3.21 -11.08 -32.66
CA ALA A 174 -4.17 -11.69 -33.57
C ALA A 174 -3.40 -12.34 -34.75
N PRO A 175 -3.77 -13.57 -35.18
CA PRO A 175 -3.05 -14.26 -36.24
C PRO A 175 -2.98 -13.39 -37.50
N ASP A 176 -1.77 -13.26 -38.04
CA ASP A 176 -1.52 -12.51 -39.27
C ASP A 176 -2.24 -13.20 -40.45
N PRO A 177 -3.18 -12.53 -41.13
CA PRO A 177 -3.91 -13.14 -42.24
C PRO A 177 -3.00 -13.49 -43.43
N SER A 178 -1.78 -12.95 -43.47
CA SER A 178 -0.81 -13.25 -44.53
C SER A 178 -0.19 -14.66 -44.44
N GLN A 179 -0.27 -15.34 -43.29
CA GLN A 179 0.23 -16.72 -43.15
C GLN A 179 -0.83 -17.81 -43.42
N SER A 180 -2.11 -17.45 -43.54
CA SER A 180 -3.18 -18.44 -43.80
C SER A 180 -3.34 -18.81 -45.28
N GLY A 181 -2.58 -18.19 -46.19
CA GLY A 181 -2.67 -18.42 -47.64
C GLY A 181 -1.62 -19.35 -48.24
N ALA A 182 -0.60 -19.78 -47.48
CA ALA A 182 0.52 -20.55 -48.01
C ALA A 182 0.49 -22.03 -47.58
N LYS A 183 -0.62 -22.73 -47.88
CA LYS A 183 -0.59 -24.19 -47.99
C LYS A 183 -1.66 -24.68 -48.97
N THR A 184 -1.41 -24.45 -50.26
CA THR A 184 -2.08 -25.18 -51.33
C THR A 184 -1.37 -26.53 -51.54
N ALA A 185 -2.19 -27.53 -51.85
CA ALA A 185 -1.95 -28.95 -52.15
C ALA A 185 -0.69 -29.28 -53.01
N PRO A 186 -0.27 -30.56 -53.04
CA PRO A 186 -1.01 -31.63 -53.72
C PRO A 186 -1.54 -32.74 -52.80
#